data_AF-C6WLK5-F1
#
_entry.id   AF-C6WLK5-F1
#
_cell.length_a   1.000
_cell.length_b   1.000
_cell.length_c   1.000
_cell.angle_alpha   90.00
_cell.angle_beta   90.00
_cell.angle_gamma   90.00
#
_symmetry.space_group_name_H-M   'P 1'
#
loop_
_entity.id
_entity.type
_entity.pdbx_description
1 polymer ?
#
loop_
_entity_poly.entity_id
_entity_poly.type
_entity_poly.pdbx_seq_one_letter_code
_entity_poly.pdbx_strand_id
1 'polypeptide(L)'
;MHRRVINRYAGTCRLCGRDVPAEGGLAVKQSSGSAWEVEHDGGCPPNPHNPGGAPTWEVGGGEGYGQEPFTTGATTREQWWTGRGGPAPEEVPGGALVSEREGSRQVSGVVTVVTAREHYYAEDGLVHGVGRDSGFFFSARVRAATEAEAAPVLEAEAHQAVREELSARCARLLDWLVGRVPDAWRPPFGDPTLEGLPALARVPLRPHEQQPPHGDELLLDEAGGRLWTVVHHGGDGDDFSLNNVRGHIATCHPLTDERRRLVADLRAEYGSAYEWARAGIAPAPARVLADAGVLPHQVTGHDCAVSITDVRDATAYLARTPDQWAQAGWAWPRGRRWPAAQAGLLADAGIGHERAEQLRAAGHTTVEQALAAAPPQVPTTTGRFVLRGCTVGPRVQITDDPHEARRCLEHDPGAWSRWEHVPDVTVLHVKSFADTGWQLWSDGALSIGYWCAPSESGRPLSLSPAAEELLDLVVTAGNPEIRDRAVWHPLLTATTHRVVRVDGREESDGSDTGLVRHDVTLADGTAYVLWEVLTRWQHHGQDYDEGESRWISADEAAARHHLAHRS
;
A
#
# COMPACT_ATOMS: atom_id res chain seq x y z
N MET A 1 5.31 -3.48 54.99
CA MET A 1 5.54 -4.84 54.45
C MET A 1 4.35 -5.21 53.59
N HIS A 2 4.54 -5.48 52.30
CA HIS A 2 3.47 -5.94 51.41
C HIS A 2 3.04 -7.35 51.79
N ARG A 3 1.72 -7.63 51.78
CA ARG A 3 1.22 -8.99 51.95
C ARG A 3 1.56 -9.79 50.69
N ARG A 4 2.27 -10.90 50.87
CA ARG A 4 2.65 -11.85 49.82
C ARG A 4 1.92 -13.17 50.06
N VAL A 5 1.29 -13.73 49.03
CA VAL A 5 0.67 -15.05 49.03
C VAL A 5 1.05 -15.76 47.74
N ILE A 6 0.99 -17.09 47.66
CA ILE A 6 1.22 -17.82 46.40
C ILE A 6 0.20 -17.36 45.35
N ASN A 7 0.63 -17.10 44.12
CA ASN A 7 -0.28 -16.70 43.04
C ASN A 7 -1.19 -17.87 42.64
N ARG A 8 -2.51 -17.73 42.78
CA ARG A 8 -3.45 -18.81 42.41
C ARG A 8 -3.70 -18.93 40.92
N TYR A 9 -3.43 -17.86 40.18
CA TYR A 9 -3.63 -17.78 38.75
C TYR A 9 -2.32 -17.45 38.07
N ALA A 10 -2.15 -17.95 36.85
CA ALA A 10 -1.07 -17.49 36.00
C ALA A 10 -1.19 -15.99 35.78
N GLY A 11 -0.07 -15.30 35.69
CA GLY A 11 -0.06 -13.87 35.45
C GLY A 11 1.33 -13.36 35.12
N THR A 12 1.39 -12.15 34.61
CA THR A 12 2.65 -11.53 34.22
C THR A 12 3.37 -10.96 35.44
N CYS A 13 4.63 -11.35 35.62
CA CYS A 13 5.49 -10.83 36.67
C CYS A 13 5.60 -9.31 36.57
N ARG A 14 5.29 -8.58 37.63
CA ARG A 14 5.33 -7.11 37.65
C ARG A 14 6.72 -6.50 37.57
N LEU A 15 7.75 -7.30 37.84
CA LEU A 15 9.13 -6.84 37.84
C LEU A 15 9.83 -7.09 36.50
N CYS A 16 9.57 -8.24 35.86
CA CYS A 16 10.26 -8.62 34.61
C CYS A 16 9.36 -8.82 33.39
N GLY A 17 8.03 -8.76 33.54
CA GLY A 17 7.08 -8.88 32.43
C GLY A 17 6.92 -10.27 31.85
N ARG A 18 7.54 -11.30 32.44
CA ARG A 18 7.39 -12.69 32.00
C ARG A 18 6.23 -13.38 32.68
N ASP A 19 5.64 -14.35 31.99
CA ASP A 19 4.59 -15.17 32.55
C ASP A 19 5.10 -16.00 33.73
N VAL A 20 4.33 -15.94 34.81
CA VAL A 20 4.49 -16.77 35.99
C VAL A 20 3.30 -17.73 35.99
N PRO A 21 3.52 -19.05 35.91
CA PRO A 21 2.43 -20.01 35.96
C PRO A 21 1.70 -19.90 37.31
N ALA A 22 0.46 -20.39 37.36
CA ALA A 22 -0.25 -20.54 38.64
C ALA A 22 0.61 -21.34 39.62
N GLU A 23 0.68 -20.87 40.86
CA GLU A 23 1.50 -21.41 41.96
C GLU A 23 3.02 -21.35 41.74
N GLY A 24 3.49 -20.77 40.63
CA GLY A 24 4.90 -20.60 40.30
C GLY A 24 5.54 -19.32 40.85
N GLY A 25 4.81 -18.52 41.63
CA GLY A 25 5.29 -17.28 42.21
C GLY A 25 4.40 -16.73 43.32
N LEU A 26 4.50 -15.42 43.55
CA LEU A 26 3.84 -14.72 44.64
C LEU A 26 2.89 -13.65 44.08
N ALA A 27 1.63 -13.67 44.49
CA ALA A 27 0.75 -12.53 44.39
C ALA A 27 1.07 -11.53 45.51
N VAL A 28 1.40 -10.30 45.11
CA VAL A 28 1.78 -9.19 45.97
C VAL A 28 0.72 -8.09 45.87
N LYS A 29 0.19 -7.67 47.02
CA LYS A 29 -0.80 -6.58 47.04
C LYS A 29 -0.10 -5.22 46.84
N GLN A 30 -0.60 -4.41 45.90
CA GLN A 30 -0.12 -3.04 45.70
C GLN A 30 -0.28 -2.21 46.99
N SER A 31 0.66 -1.29 47.25
CA SER A 31 0.65 -0.42 48.43
C SER A 31 -0.52 0.56 48.45
N SER A 32 -0.99 0.98 47.28
CA SER A 32 -1.98 2.03 47.09
C SER A 32 -3.37 1.53 46.67
N GLY A 33 -3.59 0.21 46.56
CA GLY A 33 -4.81 -0.33 45.95
C GLY A 33 -5.26 -1.73 46.43
N SER A 34 -6.41 -2.17 45.91
CA SER A 34 -6.96 -3.52 46.08
C SER A 34 -6.39 -4.54 45.10
N ALA A 35 -5.67 -4.08 44.07
CA ALA A 35 -5.07 -4.92 43.04
C ALA A 35 -3.94 -5.82 43.57
N TRP A 36 -3.87 -7.02 43.01
CA TRP A 36 -2.80 -7.99 43.23
C TRP A 36 -1.97 -8.12 41.96
N GLU A 37 -0.67 -8.12 42.13
CA GLU A 37 0.30 -8.28 41.04
C GLU A 37 1.12 -9.54 41.27
N VAL A 38 1.62 -10.18 40.21
CA VAL A 38 2.40 -11.42 40.34
C VAL A 38 3.90 -11.11 40.35
N GLU A 39 4.68 -11.80 41.17
CA GLU A 39 6.15 -11.80 41.20
C GLU A 39 6.68 -13.23 41.12
N HIS A 40 7.90 -13.44 40.61
CA HIS A 40 8.56 -14.74 40.76
C HIS A 40 8.97 -14.97 42.23
N ASP A 41 8.79 -16.19 42.72
CA ASP A 41 9.34 -16.60 44.01
C ASP A 41 10.84 -16.91 43.84
N GLY A 42 11.70 -16.24 44.61
CA GLY A 42 13.16 -16.34 44.47
C GLY A 42 13.83 -15.32 43.54
N GLY A 43 13.10 -14.31 43.05
CA GLY A 43 13.64 -13.26 42.19
C GLY A 43 13.38 -13.50 40.71
N CYS A 44 13.44 -12.44 39.91
CA CYS A 44 13.15 -12.55 38.48
C CYS A 44 14.31 -13.20 37.73
N PRO A 45 14.04 -14.03 36.71
CA PRO A 45 15.08 -14.42 35.77
C PRO A 45 15.61 -13.16 35.07
N PRO A 46 16.87 -13.16 34.59
CA PRO A 46 17.44 -12.03 33.89
C PRO A 46 16.51 -11.58 32.75
N ASN A 47 16.07 -10.32 32.78
CA ASN A 47 15.32 -9.75 31.68
C ASN A 47 16.32 -9.44 30.56
N PRO A 48 16.09 -9.91 29.31
CA PRO A 48 17.04 -9.74 28.21
C PRO A 48 17.26 -8.27 27.87
N HIS A 49 16.30 -7.40 28.19
CA HIS A 49 16.36 -5.96 28.00
C HIS A 49 16.82 -5.21 29.26
N ASN A 50 17.08 -5.91 30.37
CA ASN A 50 17.76 -5.38 31.55
C ASN A 50 18.71 -6.43 32.18
N PRO A 51 19.72 -6.90 31.42
CA PRO A 51 20.54 -8.05 31.84
C PRO A 51 21.41 -7.73 33.07
N GLY A 52 21.75 -6.46 33.28
CA GLY A 52 22.52 -5.99 34.44
C GLY A 52 21.68 -5.58 35.64
N GLY A 53 20.34 -5.67 35.57
CA GLY A 53 19.46 -5.26 36.67
C GLY A 53 19.54 -3.76 36.99
N ALA A 54 19.73 -2.91 35.98
CA ALA A 54 19.74 -1.46 36.13
C ALA A 54 18.44 -0.97 36.78
N PRO A 55 18.48 0.16 37.53
CA PRO A 55 17.29 0.79 38.09
C PRO A 55 16.22 1.03 37.01
N THR A 56 14.96 0.80 37.38
CA THR A 56 13.82 0.94 36.48
C THR A 56 12.73 1.80 37.09
N TRP A 57 12.03 2.55 36.25
CA TRP A 57 10.88 3.37 36.62
C TRP A 57 9.74 3.19 35.61
N GLU A 58 8.59 3.78 35.90
CA GLU A 58 7.41 3.68 35.06
C GLU A 58 7.21 4.97 34.25
N VAL A 59 6.88 4.80 32.98
CA VAL A 59 6.39 5.83 32.05
C VAL A 59 5.04 5.38 31.49
N GLY A 60 4.23 6.31 31.02
CA GLY A 60 2.93 5.99 30.43
C GLY A 60 2.04 7.20 30.25
N GLY A 61 1.00 7.01 29.44
CA GLY A 61 0.05 8.04 29.03
C GLY A 61 -1.20 7.42 28.43
N GLY A 62 -2.29 8.19 28.43
CA GLY A 62 -3.50 7.84 27.70
C GLY A 62 -3.35 8.14 26.22
N GLU A 63 -3.99 7.34 25.37
CA GLU A 63 -4.00 7.51 23.92
C GLU A 63 -4.55 8.88 23.48
N GLY A 64 -5.52 9.43 24.22
CA GLY A 64 -6.04 10.78 24.00
C GLY A 64 -5.02 11.92 24.22
N TYR A 65 -3.86 11.63 24.83
CA TYR A 65 -2.70 12.54 24.88
C TYR A 65 -1.66 12.25 23.79
N GLY A 66 -1.99 11.41 22.80
CA GLY A 66 -1.10 10.99 21.72
C GLY A 66 -0.10 9.90 22.13
N GLN A 67 -0.31 9.22 23.27
CA GLN A 67 0.55 8.11 23.66
C GLN A 67 0.26 6.88 22.80
N GLU A 68 1.31 6.27 22.26
CA GLU A 68 1.23 5.02 21.50
C GLU A 68 1.66 3.79 22.33
N PRO A 69 1.29 2.56 21.91
CA PRO A 69 1.75 1.33 22.55
C PRO A 69 3.27 1.21 22.59
N PHE A 70 3.82 0.86 23.76
CA PHE A 70 5.25 0.64 23.92
C PHE A 70 5.67 -0.73 23.37
N THR A 71 6.80 -0.77 22.66
CA THR A 71 7.41 -2.04 22.22
C THR A 71 8.50 -2.48 23.18
N THR A 72 8.38 -3.66 23.78
CA THR A 72 9.40 -4.21 24.69
C THR A 72 10.73 -4.39 23.95
N GLY A 73 11.82 -3.91 24.54
CA GLY A 73 13.16 -3.89 23.96
C GLY A 73 13.46 -2.69 23.06
N ALA A 74 12.46 -1.88 22.72
CA ALA A 74 12.68 -0.66 21.95
C ALA A 74 13.43 0.38 22.80
N THR A 75 14.26 1.19 22.12
CA THR A 75 14.91 2.36 22.72
C THR A 75 14.29 3.61 22.11
N THR A 76 13.78 4.49 22.97
CA THR A 76 12.96 5.66 22.56
C THR A 76 13.17 6.83 23.51
N ARG A 77 12.82 8.05 23.08
CA ARG A 77 12.78 9.23 23.93
C ARG A 77 11.43 9.28 24.65
N GLU A 78 11.48 9.39 25.97
CA GLU A 78 10.29 9.49 26.80
C GLU A 78 10.33 10.72 27.69
N GLN A 79 9.17 11.08 28.25
CA GLN A 79 9.05 12.09 29.29
C GLN A 79 8.52 11.48 30.59
N TRP A 80 9.05 11.90 31.73
CA TRP A 80 8.61 11.46 33.04
C TRP A 80 8.75 12.55 34.09
N TRP A 81 8.13 12.34 35.25
CA TRP A 81 8.27 13.20 36.41
C TRP A 81 9.21 12.57 37.44
N THR A 82 10.25 13.28 37.87
CA THR A 82 11.23 12.77 38.85
C THR A 82 10.60 12.43 40.21
N GLY A 83 9.53 13.14 40.59
CA GLY A 83 8.76 12.87 41.82
C GLY A 83 8.07 11.51 41.87
N ARG A 84 8.06 10.75 40.76
CA ARG A 84 7.52 9.37 40.68
C ARG A 84 8.60 8.29 40.66
N GLY A 85 9.82 8.63 41.10
CA GLY A 85 10.94 7.69 41.20
C GLY A 85 11.74 7.51 39.90
N GLY A 86 11.50 8.38 38.91
CA GLY A 86 12.34 8.46 37.71
C GLY A 86 13.64 9.25 37.97
N PRO A 87 14.71 8.98 37.22
CA PRO A 87 16.00 9.64 37.37
C PRO A 87 15.97 11.12 36.94
N ALA A 88 16.94 11.89 37.42
CA ALA A 88 17.24 13.25 37.00
C ALA A 88 17.77 13.30 35.54
N PRO A 89 17.71 14.44 34.84
CA PRO A 89 18.16 14.51 33.44
C PRO A 89 19.63 14.12 33.26
N GLU A 90 20.52 14.46 34.20
CA GLU A 90 21.94 14.11 34.15
C GLU A 90 22.24 12.61 34.29
N GLU A 91 21.25 11.81 34.68
CA GLU A 91 21.40 10.37 34.92
C GLU A 91 20.95 9.51 33.72
N VAL A 92 20.48 10.14 32.62
CA VAL A 92 19.97 9.47 31.42
C VAL A 92 20.59 10.07 30.15
N PRO A 93 20.92 9.26 29.12
CA PRO A 93 21.39 9.79 27.85
C PRO A 93 20.35 10.73 27.20
N GLY A 94 20.83 11.86 26.67
CA GLY A 94 19.96 12.87 26.08
C GLY A 94 19.00 13.55 27.06
N GLY A 95 19.30 13.47 28.36
CA GLY A 95 18.46 14.02 29.40
C GLY A 95 18.33 15.54 29.35
N ALA A 96 17.10 16.04 29.40
CA ALA A 96 16.77 17.46 29.41
C ALA A 96 15.63 17.76 30.38
N LEU A 97 15.70 18.91 31.06
CA LEU A 97 14.59 19.43 31.84
C LEU A 97 13.56 20.06 30.89
N VAL A 98 12.35 19.51 30.87
CA VAL A 98 11.24 20.01 30.04
C VAL A 98 10.48 21.11 30.79
N SER A 99 10.13 20.86 32.06
CA SER A 99 9.45 21.83 32.91
C SER A 99 9.65 21.53 34.40
N GLU A 100 9.45 22.53 35.27
CA GLU A 100 9.48 22.37 36.74
C GLU A 100 8.23 23.01 37.34
N ARG A 101 7.50 22.25 38.18
CA ARG A 101 6.28 22.70 38.86
C ARG A 101 6.22 22.13 40.26
N GLU A 102 6.05 23.00 41.26
CA GLU A 102 5.79 22.61 42.66
C GLU A 102 6.79 21.57 43.23
N GLY A 103 8.07 21.68 42.87
CA GLY A 103 9.12 20.75 43.31
C GLY A 103 9.18 19.42 42.54
N SER A 104 8.32 19.22 41.55
CA SER A 104 8.38 18.12 40.59
C SER A 104 8.99 18.60 39.27
N ARG A 105 9.94 17.83 38.73
CA ARG A 105 10.61 18.13 37.45
C ARG A 105 10.12 17.15 36.39
N GLN A 106 9.62 17.68 35.29
CA GLN A 106 9.38 16.92 34.08
C GLN A 106 10.68 16.85 33.29
N VAL A 107 11.13 15.62 33.05
CA VAL A 107 12.39 15.31 32.39
C VAL A 107 12.08 14.56 31.11
N SER A 108 12.89 14.77 30.08
CA SER A 108 12.95 13.92 28.88
C SER A 108 14.30 13.26 28.79
N GLY A 109 14.37 12.02 28.31
CA GLY A 109 15.63 11.33 28.03
C GLY A 109 15.40 10.04 27.25
N VAL A 110 16.49 9.42 26.81
CA VAL A 110 16.44 8.17 26.03
C VAL A 110 16.43 6.97 26.95
N VAL A 111 15.44 6.10 26.78
CA VAL A 111 15.16 4.96 27.66
C VAL A 111 15.01 3.68 26.85
N THR A 112 15.28 2.54 27.47
CA THR A 112 14.97 1.22 26.90
C THR A 112 13.75 0.64 27.61
N VAL A 113 12.75 0.21 26.84
CA VAL A 113 11.54 -0.45 27.35
C VAL A 113 11.89 -1.86 27.84
N VAL A 114 11.74 -2.08 29.14
CA VAL A 114 12.00 -3.38 29.78
C VAL A 114 10.76 -4.27 29.71
N THR A 115 9.58 -3.66 29.92
CA THR A 115 8.26 -4.31 29.80
C THR A 115 7.22 -3.29 29.38
N ALA A 116 6.28 -3.68 28.53
CA ALA A 116 5.14 -2.85 28.11
C ALA A 116 3.80 -3.45 28.58
N ARG A 117 2.81 -2.59 28.81
CA ARG A 117 1.44 -2.96 29.17
C ARG A 117 0.45 -1.99 28.51
N GLU A 118 -0.69 -2.54 28.10
CA GLU A 118 -1.85 -1.78 27.68
C GLU A 118 -3.02 -2.09 28.61
N HIS A 119 -3.84 -1.07 28.89
CA HIS A 119 -5.05 -1.25 29.67
C HIS A 119 -6.20 -0.48 29.01
N TYR A 120 -7.30 -1.18 28.75
CA TYR A 120 -8.51 -0.59 28.20
C TYR A 120 -9.46 -0.14 29.33
N TYR A 121 -9.85 1.13 29.32
CA TYR A 121 -10.84 1.72 30.19
C TYR A 121 -12.17 1.87 29.44
N ALA A 122 -13.18 1.10 29.85
CA ALA A 122 -14.48 1.03 29.17
C ALA A 122 -15.43 2.20 29.51
N GLU A 123 -15.14 3.00 30.54
CA GLU A 123 -16.03 4.08 31.03
C GLU A 123 -15.39 5.46 30.85
N ASP A 124 -16.18 6.39 30.29
CA ASP A 124 -15.94 7.83 30.05
C ASP A 124 -14.45 8.27 30.06
N GLY A 125 -13.83 8.25 28.88
CA GLY A 125 -12.38 8.40 28.63
C GLY A 125 -11.72 9.74 28.99
N LEU A 126 -12.33 10.50 29.89
CA LEU A 126 -11.75 11.67 30.55
C LEU A 126 -10.79 11.29 31.70
N VAL A 127 -10.96 10.12 32.30
CA VAL A 127 -10.07 9.64 33.36
C VAL A 127 -8.80 9.06 32.71
N HIS A 128 -7.63 9.57 33.10
CA HIS A 128 -6.31 9.22 32.54
C HIS A 128 -6.00 9.71 31.11
N GLY A 129 -6.89 10.50 30.50
CA GLY A 129 -6.68 11.10 29.18
C GLY A 129 -6.63 10.10 28.04
N VAL A 130 -7.41 9.03 28.14
CA VAL A 130 -7.50 7.96 27.14
C VAL A 130 -8.35 8.35 25.92
N GLY A 131 -9.06 9.48 25.97
CA GLY A 131 -9.89 9.98 24.86
C GLY A 131 -11.25 9.28 24.77
N ARG A 132 -12.21 9.90 24.08
CA ARG A 132 -13.61 9.45 24.07
C ARG A 132 -13.85 8.17 23.25
N ASP A 133 -12.94 7.86 22.33
CA ASP A 133 -13.22 6.92 21.23
C ASP A 133 -12.39 5.63 21.25
N SER A 134 -11.31 5.54 22.04
CA SER A 134 -10.39 4.39 22.02
C SER A 134 -10.07 3.78 23.39
N GLY A 135 -10.07 4.55 24.48
CA GLY A 135 -10.07 4.03 25.86
C GLY A 135 -8.74 3.41 26.36
N PHE A 136 -7.65 3.43 25.60
CA PHE A 136 -6.39 2.79 26.01
C PHE A 136 -5.46 3.70 26.80
N PHE A 137 -4.87 3.13 27.86
CA PHE A 137 -3.72 3.66 28.57
C PHE A 137 -2.53 2.73 28.37
N PHE A 138 -1.44 3.29 27.84
CA PHE A 138 -0.20 2.58 27.62
C PHE A 138 0.76 2.90 28.75
N SER A 139 1.41 1.88 29.30
CA SER A 139 2.45 2.05 30.32
C SER A 139 3.62 1.12 30.05
N ALA A 140 4.81 1.57 30.42
CA ALA A 140 6.02 0.80 30.31
C ALA A 140 6.88 0.94 31.56
N ARG A 141 7.55 -0.16 31.90
CA ARG A 141 8.69 -0.13 32.81
C ARG A 141 9.94 0.04 31.96
N VAL A 142 10.71 1.08 32.24
CA VAL A 142 11.88 1.48 31.45
C VAL A 142 13.11 1.54 32.33
N ARG A 143 14.28 1.52 31.70
CA ARG A 143 15.57 1.89 32.29
C ARG A 143 16.24 2.95 31.43
N ALA A 144 17.27 3.60 31.97
CA ALA A 144 18.16 4.42 31.15
C ALA A 144 18.74 3.56 30.03
N ALA A 145 18.69 4.08 28.80
CA ALA A 145 19.42 3.45 27.70
C ALA A 145 20.91 3.50 28.00
N THR A 146 21.67 2.51 27.52
CA THR A 146 23.13 2.63 27.48
C THR A 146 23.53 3.64 26.41
N GLU A 147 24.76 4.16 26.45
CA GLU A 147 25.27 5.07 25.41
C GLU A 147 25.14 4.47 24.00
N ALA A 148 25.41 3.16 23.85
CA ALA A 148 25.31 2.46 22.58
C ALA A 148 23.85 2.30 22.09
N GLU A 149 22.90 2.07 23.01
CA GLU A 149 21.47 2.00 22.68
C GLU A 149 20.90 3.39 22.35
N ALA A 150 21.35 4.42 23.05
CA ALA A 150 20.88 5.78 22.86
C ALA A 150 21.46 6.47 21.61
N ALA A 151 22.67 6.09 21.20
CA ALA A 151 23.35 6.66 20.03
C ALA A 151 22.48 6.82 18.78
N PRO A 152 21.76 5.79 18.29
CA PRO A 152 20.91 5.93 17.09
C PRO A 152 19.74 6.91 17.28
N VAL A 153 19.15 6.98 18.49
CA VAL A 153 18.05 7.93 18.77
C VAL A 153 18.59 9.36 18.78
N LEU A 154 19.73 9.59 19.44
CA LEU A 154 20.35 10.90 19.53
C LEU A 154 20.90 11.39 18.19
N GLU A 155 21.45 10.49 17.36
CA GLU A 155 21.88 10.79 16.00
C GLU A 155 20.68 11.19 15.13
N ALA A 156 19.57 10.45 15.20
CA ALA A 156 18.34 10.79 14.48
C ALA A 156 17.77 12.15 14.92
N GLU A 157 17.78 12.46 16.23
CA GLU A 157 17.36 13.76 16.76
C GLU A 157 18.27 14.91 16.32
N ALA A 158 19.59 14.68 16.27
CA ALA A 158 20.54 15.67 15.77
C ALA A 158 20.27 16.00 14.29
N HIS A 159 20.03 14.98 13.46
CA HIS A 159 19.61 15.17 12.07
C HIS A 159 18.28 15.90 11.97
N GLN A 160 17.31 15.57 12.81
CA GLN A 160 16.01 16.26 12.83
C GLN A 160 16.17 17.75 13.18
N ALA A 161 16.97 18.08 14.18
CA ALA A 161 17.25 19.47 14.55
C ALA A 161 17.94 20.26 13.43
N VAL A 162 18.90 19.64 12.73
CA VAL A 162 19.54 20.24 11.54
C VAL A 162 18.50 20.49 10.45
N ARG A 163 17.58 19.55 10.21
CA ARG A 163 16.51 19.71 9.20
C ARG A 163 15.54 20.81 9.55
N GLU A 164 15.15 20.94 10.81
CA GLU A 164 14.30 22.03 11.29
C GLU A 164 14.98 23.39 11.10
N GLU A 165 16.26 23.49 11.42
CA GLU A 165 17.07 24.70 11.18
C GLU A 165 17.16 25.03 9.68
N LEU A 166 17.44 24.03 8.83
CA LEU A 166 17.50 24.19 7.37
C LEU A 166 16.14 24.56 6.78
N SER A 167 15.05 23.97 7.26
CA SER A 167 13.68 24.31 6.85
C SER A 167 13.34 25.76 7.23
N ALA A 168 13.65 26.17 8.47
CA ALA A 168 13.48 27.56 8.91
C ALA A 168 14.31 28.55 8.08
N ARG A 169 15.53 28.15 7.67
CA ARG A 169 16.37 28.95 6.77
C ARG A 169 15.80 29.02 5.34
N CYS A 170 15.29 27.92 4.80
CA CYS A 170 14.63 27.91 3.50
C CYS A 170 13.41 28.84 3.51
N ALA A 171 12.56 28.74 4.53
CA ALA A 171 11.41 29.63 4.70
C ALA A 171 11.84 31.10 4.78
N ARG A 172 12.89 31.42 5.56
CA ARG A 172 13.39 32.80 5.71
C ARG A 172 14.02 33.35 4.42
N LEU A 173 14.85 32.56 3.73
CA LEU A 173 15.71 33.03 2.64
C LEU A 173 15.09 32.91 1.26
N LEU A 174 14.10 32.03 1.11
CA LEU A 174 13.46 31.70 -0.16
C LEU A 174 11.94 31.97 -0.15
N ASP A 175 11.32 32.09 1.04
CA ASP A 175 9.86 32.25 1.24
C ASP A 175 9.04 31.30 0.35
N TRP A 176 9.23 30.00 0.61
CA TRP A 176 8.83 28.88 -0.24
C TRP A 176 7.39 28.93 -0.76
N LEU A 177 6.44 29.44 0.03
CA LEU A 177 5.01 29.37 -0.28
C LEU A 177 4.41 30.65 -0.87
N VAL A 178 5.06 31.81 -0.69
CA VAL A 178 4.42 33.11 -0.99
C VAL A 178 5.31 34.08 -1.76
N GLY A 179 6.61 33.79 -1.92
CA GLY A 179 7.52 34.55 -2.78
C GLY A 179 7.65 36.04 -2.40
N ARG A 180 7.57 36.37 -1.11
CA ARG A 180 7.63 37.74 -0.57
C ARG A 180 9.03 38.16 -0.17
N VAL A 181 10.07 37.37 -0.48
CA VAL A 181 11.44 37.84 -0.23
C VAL A 181 11.71 39.06 -1.11
N PRO A 182 12.12 40.22 -0.56
CA PRO A 182 12.18 41.48 -1.30
C PRO A 182 13.08 41.48 -2.55
N ASP A 183 14.06 40.58 -2.60
CA ASP A 183 15.02 40.47 -3.71
C ASP A 183 14.71 39.30 -4.67
N ALA A 184 13.60 38.59 -4.44
CA ALA A 184 13.14 37.55 -5.35
C ALA A 184 12.49 38.15 -6.59
N TRP A 185 12.68 37.48 -7.73
CA TRP A 185 12.10 37.87 -9.01
C TRP A 185 11.35 36.69 -9.61
N ARG A 186 10.12 36.93 -10.05
CA ARG A 186 9.29 35.95 -10.76
C ARG A 186 9.22 36.32 -12.24
N PRO A 187 9.82 35.55 -13.14
CA PRO A 187 9.69 35.79 -14.57
C PRO A 187 8.24 35.55 -15.04
N PRO A 188 7.75 36.28 -16.06
CA PRO A 188 6.45 36.00 -16.65
C PRO A 188 6.45 34.64 -17.37
N PHE A 189 5.25 34.09 -17.58
CA PHE A 189 5.08 32.87 -18.40
C PHE A 189 5.67 33.08 -19.81
N GLY A 190 6.45 32.11 -20.29
CA GLY A 190 7.12 32.18 -21.60
C GLY A 190 8.43 32.96 -21.61
N ASP A 191 8.95 33.41 -20.46
CA ASP A 191 10.29 34.00 -20.38
C ASP A 191 11.36 32.96 -20.77
N PRO A 192 12.30 33.27 -21.70
CA PRO A 192 13.33 32.32 -22.15
C PRO A 192 14.22 31.77 -21.03
N THR A 193 14.34 32.49 -19.91
CA THR A 193 15.10 32.01 -18.75
C THR A 193 14.47 30.79 -18.08
N LEU A 194 13.17 30.56 -18.28
CA LEU A 194 12.46 29.40 -17.74
C LEU A 194 12.72 28.12 -18.54
N GLU A 195 13.06 28.23 -19.83
CA GLU A 195 13.35 27.08 -20.70
C GLU A 195 14.60 26.31 -20.25
N GLY A 196 15.55 27.00 -19.60
CA GLY A 196 16.80 26.42 -19.12
C GLY A 196 16.70 25.70 -17.77
N LEU A 197 15.60 25.86 -17.02
CA LEU A 197 15.46 25.30 -15.67
C LEU A 197 15.70 23.78 -15.59
N PRO A 198 15.18 22.95 -16.52
CA PRO A 198 15.38 21.50 -16.45
C PRO A 198 16.85 21.05 -16.54
N ALA A 199 17.75 21.91 -17.07
CA ALA A 199 19.17 21.62 -17.20
C ALA A 199 20.00 22.08 -15.99
N LEU A 200 19.40 22.81 -15.03
CA LEU A 200 20.11 23.30 -13.86
C LEU A 200 20.35 22.20 -12.83
N ALA A 201 21.41 22.37 -12.03
CA ALA A 201 21.76 21.41 -10.98
C ALA A 201 20.71 21.47 -9.86
N ARG A 202 20.08 20.33 -9.56
CA ARG A 202 19.16 20.21 -8.43
C ARG A 202 19.91 20.32 -7.10
N VAL A 203 19.32 21.01 -6.15
CA VAL A 203 19.75 21.07 -4.76
C VAL A 203 18.77 20.22 -3.96
N PRO A 204 19.26 19.31 -3.11
CA PRO A 204 18.37 18.54 -2.26
C PRO A 204 17.51 19.41 -1.37
N LEU A 205 16.24 19.03 -1.35
CA LEU A 205 15.27 19.61 -0.46
C LEU A 205 14.27 18.52 -0.07
N ARG A 206 13.94 18.44 1.22
CA ARG A 206 12.72 17.80 1.70
C ARG A 206 11.90 18.91 2.37
N PRO A 207 10.99 19.57 1.65
CA PRO A 207 10.27 20.70 2.20
C PRO A 207 9.50 20.29 3.47
N HIS A 208 8.88 19.11 3.49
CA HIS A 208 8.08 18.62 4.61
C HIS A 208 8.07 17.09 4.66
N GLU A 209 8.33 16.49 5.83
CA GLU A 209 8.15 15.04 6.03
C GLU A 209 6.66 14.61 6.03
N GLN A 210 5.71 15.57 5.98
CA GLN A 210 4.28 15.34 6.17
C GLN A 210 3.36 15.72 4.99
N GLN A 211 3.87 16.21 3.85
CA GLN A 211 3.02 16.51 2.68
C GLN A 211 3.42 15.66 1.45
N PRO A 212 2.45 15.09 0.71
CA PRO A 212 2.70 14.30 -0.49
C PRO A 212 2.97 15.23 -1.72
N PRO A 213 3.32 14.71 -2.90
CA PRO A 213 4.66 14.61 -3.48
C PRO A 213 4.82 15.53 -4.71
N HIS A 214 4.21 16.71 -4.71
CA HIS A 214 4.09 17.48 -5.95
C HIS A 214 5.36 18.27 -6.25
N GLY A 215 6.41 17.60 -6.71
CA GLY A 215 7.38 18.13 -7.67
C GLY A 215 8.11 19.43 -7.33
N ASP A 216 8.14 19.89 -6.07
CA ASP A 216 8.86 21.11 -5.77
C ASP A 216 10.37 20.90 -5.93
N GLU A 217 11.05 21.87 -6.54
CA GLU A 217 12.47 21.80 -6.86
C GLU A 217 13.23 23.05 -6.40
N LEU A 218 14.45 22.84 -5.94
CA LEU A 218 15.44 23.89 -5.74
C LEU A 218 16.56 23.70 -6.76
N LEU A 219 16.80 24.68 -7.63
CA LEU A 219 17.75 24.58 -8.73
C LEU A 219 18.84 25.64 -8.62
N LEU A 220 20.10 25.23 -8.74
CA LEU A 220 21.25 26.11 -8.66
C LEU A 220 21.75 26.48 -10.06
N ASP A 221 21.75 27.78 -10.36
CA ASP A 221 22.40 28.38 -11.52
C ASP A 221 23.63 29.17 -11.05
N GLU A 222 24.73 28.44 -10.85
CA GLU A 222 25.96 29.03 -10.30
C GLU A 222 26.60 30.03 -11.29
N ALA A 223 26.53 29.75 -12.60
CA ALA A 223 27.04 30.62 -13.65
C ALA A 223 26.26 31.94 -13.76
N GLY A 224 24.93 31.88 -13.63
CA GLY A 224 24.06 33.05 -13.58
C GLY A 224 23.99 33.72 -12.21
N GLY A 225 24.61 33.13 -11.18
CA GLY A 225 24.57 33.64 -9.80
C GLY A 225 23.16 33.63 -9.22
N ARG A 226 22.38 32.58 -9.49
CA ARG A 226 20.96 32.46 -9.14
C ARG A 226 20.63 31.13 -8.45
N LEU A 227 19.59 31.16 -7.65
CA LEU A 227 18.94 30.01 -7.05
C LEU A 227 17.45 30.07 -7.41
N TRP A 228 16.87 28.98 -7.88
CA TRP A 228 15.49 28.92 -8.32
C TRP A 228 14.68 28.01 -7.42
N THR A 229 13.50 28.46 -7.01
CA THR A 229 12.48 27.63 -6.39
C THR A 229 11.38 27.38 -7.39
N VAL A 230 11.08 26.12 -7.71
CA VAL A 230 9.97 25.71 -8.57
C VAL A 230 8.97 24.99 -7.69
N VAL A 231 7.83 25.62 -7.41
CA VAL A 231 6.86 25.10 -6.45
C VAL A 231 5.59 24.71 -7.19
N HIS A 232 5.06 23.52 -6.93
CA HIS A 232 3.83 23.07 -7.53
C HIS A 232 2.65 23.91 -7.06
N HIS A 233 1.79 24.23 -8.02
CA HIS A 233 0.65 25.12 -7.80
C HIS A 233 -0.55 24.53 -8.55
N GLY A 234 -1.29 23.70 -7.84
CA GLY A 234 -2.28 22.78 -8.41
C GLY A 234 -3.33 22.26 -7.42
N GLY A 235 -3.52 22.93 -6.28
CA GLY A 235 -4.62 22.64 -5.37
C GLY A 235 -5.95 23.25 -5.86
N ASP A 236 -7.07 22.65 -5.45
CA ASP A 236 -8.39 23.22 -5.71
C ASP A 236 -8.52 24.61 -5.06
N GLY A 237 -8.83 25.63 -5.86
CA GLY A 237 -8.96 27.02 -5.42
C GLY A 237 -7.72 27.90 -5.65
N ASP A 238 -6.62 27.33 -6.17
CA ASP A 238 -5.41 28.07 -6.51
C ASP A 238 -5.60 28.99 -7.75
N ASP A 239 -4.91 30.14 -7.74
CA ASP A 239 -4.91 31.07 -8.88
C ASP A 239 -3.88 30.64 -9.94
N PHE A 240 -4.29 29.76 -10.85
CA PHE A 240 -3.43 29.26 -11.93
C PHE A 240 -2.77 30.36 -12.79
N SER A 241 -3.21 31.63 -12.73
CA SER A 241 -2.53 32.73 -13.41
C SER A 241 -1.11 33.01 -12.87
N LEU A 242 -0.79 32.52 -11.66
CA LEU A 242 0.53 32.63 -11.06
C LEU A 242 1.55 31.66 -11.69
N ASN A 243 1.09 30.66 -12.43
CA ASN A 243 1.95 29.65 -13.04
C ASN A 243 2.74 30.26 -14.20
N ASN A 244 4.06 30.25 -14.08
CA ASN A 244 4.98 30.62 -15.16
C ASN A 244 5.69 29.41 -15.78
N VAL A 245 5.58 28.24 -15.14
CA VAL A 245 5.94 26.92 -15.68
C VAL A 245 4.70 26.03 -15.59
N ARG A 246 4.59 24.98 -16.43
CA ARG A 246 3.40 24.12 -16.48
C ARG A 246 3.06 23.54 -15.10
N GLY A 247 1.99 24.04 -14.47
CA GLY A 247 1.51 23.61 -13.15
C GLY A 247 2.39 24.05 -11.97
N HIS A 248 3.35 24.96 -12.18
CA HIS A 248 4.32 25.36 -11.16
C HIS A 248 4.62 26.85 -11.22
N ILE A 249 5.09 27.38 -10.09
CA ILE A 249 5.59 28.74 -9.92
C ILE A 249 7.11 28.66 -9.74
N ALA A 250 7.85 29.14 -10.74
CA ALA A 250 9.30 29.34 -10.68
C ALA A 250 9.62 30.75 -10.18
N THR A 251 10.39 30.85 -9.09
CA THR A 251 10.87 32.11 -8.53
C THR A 251 12.40 32.08 -8.48
N CYS A 252 13.02 33.14 -8.96
CA CYS A 252 14.47 33.33 -8.98
C CYS A 252 14.93 34.15 -7.78
N HIS A 253 16.03 33.75 -7.17
CA HIS A 253 16.66 34.39 -6.02
C HIS A 253 18.13 34.69 -6.35
N PRO A 254 18.65 35.90 -6.05
CA PRO A 254 20.08 36.18 -6.15
C PRO A 254 20.89 35.21 -5.27
N LEU A 255 21.96 34.62 -5.78
CA LEU A 255 22.79 33.68 -5.04
C LEU A 255 23.77 34.41 -4.10
N THR A 256 23.25 34.89 -2.98
CA THR A 256 24.01 35.52 -1.89
C THR A 256 24.90 34.51 -1.17
N ASP A 257 25.88 34.98 -0.39
CA ASP A 257 26.74 34.11 0.42
C ASP A 257 25.94 33.24 1.40
N GLU A 258 24.86 33.78 1.98
CA GLU A 258 23.99 33.04 2.90
C GLU A 258 23.21 31.93 2.17
N ARG A 259 22.71 32.20 0.95
CA ARG A 259 22.05 31.18 0.12
C ARG A 259 23.04 30.13 -0.40
N ARG A 260 24.30 30.49 -0.71
CA ARG A 260 25.35 29.49 -1.03
C ARG A 260 25.63 28.58 0.16
N ARG A 261 25.72 29.14 1.37
CA ARG A 261 25.87 28.33 2.59
C ARG A 261 24.66 27.42 2.79
N LEU A 262 23.44 27.92 2.63
CA LEU A 262 22.22 27.09 2.67
C LEU A 262 22.30 25.92 1.68
N VAL A 263 22.67 26.17 0.42
CA VAL A 263 22.83 25.11 -0.59
C VAL A 263 23.89 24.07 -0.18
N ALA A 264 25.02 24.52 0.37
CA ALA A 264 26.07 23.63 0.86
C ALA A 264 25.58 22.76 2.03
N ASP A 265 24.88 23.37 3.00
CA ASP A 265 24.37 22.68 4.18
C ASP A 265 23.26 21.67 3.80
N LEU A 266 22.36 22.06 2.88
CA LEU A 266 21.34 21.16 2.31
C LEU A 266 21.97 19.95 1.63
N ARG A 267 23.02 20.15 0.83
CA ARG A 267 23.78 19.06 0.19
C ARG A 267 24.48 18.17 1.21
N ALA A 268 25.07 18.75 2.25
CA ALA A 268 25.75 17.99 3.29
C ALA A 268 24.78 17.11 4.09
N GLU A 269 23.62 17.64 4.48
CA GLU A 269 22.61 16.90 5.24
C GLU A 269 21.91 15.83 4.39
N TYR A 270 21.33 16.23 3.25
CA TYR A 270 20.50 15.33 2.45
C TYR A 270 21.28 14.44 1.47
N GLY A 271 22.57 14.74 1.26
CA GLY A 271 23.53 13.87 0.59
C GLY A 271 24.39 13.04 1.55
N SER A 272 24.13 13.11 2.87
CA SER A 272 24.93 12.42 3.89
C SER A 272 24.86 10.90 3.77
N ALA A 273 25.88 10.22 4.30
CA ALA A 273 25.90 8.76 4.37
C ALA A 273 24.70 8.20 5.18
N TYR A 274 24.22 8.95 6.17
CA TYR A 274 23.03 8.60 6.96
C TYR A 274 21.78 8.51 6.08
N GLU A 275 21.55 9.49 5.20
CA GLU A 275 20.38 9.50 4.33
C GLU A 275 20.39 8.38 3.28
N TRP A 276 21.57 8.09 2.72
CA TRP A 276 21.73 6.95 1.81
C TRP A 276 21.55 5.61 2.53
N ALA A 277 22.03 5.47 3.76
CA ALA A 277 21.80 4.28 4.59
C ALA A 277 20.33 4.10 4.93
N ARG A 278 19.62 5.17 5.29
CA ARG A 278 18.16 5.17 5.52
C ARG A 278 17.38 4.77 4.26
N ALA A 279 17.88 5.13 3.09
CA ALA A 279 17.36 4.72 1.79
C ALA A 279 17.72 3.26 1.40
N GLY A 280 18.49 2.54 2.23
CA GLY A 280 18.93 1.17 1.96
C GLY A 280 20.00 1.06 0.88
N ILE A 281 20.72 2.15 0.57
CA ILE A 281 21.76 2.19 -0.46
C ILE A 281 23.13 2.12 0.21
N ALA A 282 23.95 1.17 -0.22
CA ALA A 282 25.30 0.99 0.31
C ALA A 282 26.21 2.21 0.02
N PRO A 283 27.26 2.47 0.83
CA PRO A 283 28.10 3.66 0.68
C PRO A 283 28.76 3.83 -0.69
N ALA A 284 29.15 2.74 -1.36
CA ALA A 284 29.80 2.79 -2.66
C ALA A 284 28.87 3.30 -3.79
N PRO A 285 27.68 2.71 -4.03
CA PRO A 285 26.72 3.29 -4.97
C PRO A 285 26.21 4.67 -4.56
N ALA A 286 26.01 4.92 -3.27
CA ALA A 286 25.60 6.21 -2.74
C ALA A 286 26.55 7.34 -3.16
N ARG A 287 27.87 7.09 -3.09
CA ARG A 287 28.89 8.06 -3.53
C ARG A 287 28.78 8.37 -5.02
N VAL A 288 28.60 7.35 -5.87
CA VAL A 288 28.45 7.54 -7.32
C VAL A 288 27.23 8.42 -7.64
N LEU A 289 26.11 8.17 -6.97
CA LEU A 289 24.88 8.95 -7.13
C LEU A 289 25.03 10.38 -6.60
N ALA A 290 25.61 10.54 -5.42
CA ALA A 290 25.84 11.84 -4.79
C ALA A 290 26.80 12.72 -5.63
N ASP A 291 27.87 12.13 -6.17
CA ASP A 291 28.82 12.82 -7.06
C ASP A 291 28.13 13.29 -8.36
N ALA A 292 27.06 12.62 -8.79
CA ALA A 292 26.21 13.00 -9.91
C ALA A 292 25.04 13.94 -9.53
N GLY A 293 24.94 14.36 -8.27
CA GLY A 293 23.88 15.23 -7.77
C GLY A 293 22.51 14.54 -7.61
N VAL A 294 22.47 13.21 -7.62
CA VAL A 294 21.26 12.43 -7.34
C VAL A 294 21.04 12.32 -5.84
N LEU A 295 19.78 12.33 -5.43
CA LEU A 295 19.34 12.31 -4.04
C LEU A 295 18.70 10.99 -3.68
N PRO A 296 18.77 10.56 -2.40
CA PRO A 296 18.22 9.28 -1.97
C PRO A 296 16.74 9.08 -2.34
N HIS A 297 15.90 10.11 -2.19
CA HIS A 297 14.47 10.01 -2.50
C HIS A 297 14.18 9.86 -4.00
N GLN A 298 15.08 10.30 -4.90
CA GLN A 298 14.90 10.16 -6.34
C GLN A 298 15.07 8.70 -6.80
N VAL A 299 15.78 7.89 -6.02
CA VAL A 299 16.00 6.46 -6.31
C VAL A 299 15.17 5.53 -5.43
N THR A 300 14.60 6.05 -4.33
CA THR A 300 13.70 5.28 -3.46
C THR A 300 12.23 5.65 -3.56
N GLY A 301 11.90 6.78 -4.19
CA GLY A 301 10.54 7.28 -4.37
C GLY A 301 9.65 6.35 -5.19
N HIS A 302 8.34 6.56 -5.10
CA HIS A 302 7.33 5.75 -5.80
C HIS A 302 7.52 5.73 -7.31
N ASP A 303 8.16 6.77 -7.88
CA ASP A 303 8.32 6.92 -9.33
C ASP A 303 9.52 6.13 -9.89
N CYS A 304 10.42 5.66 -9.02
CA CYS A 304 11.61 4.93 -9.43
C CYS A 304 11.32 3.43 -9.59
N ALA A 305 11.30 2.94 -10.83
CA ALA A 305 11.07 1.52 -11.16
C ALA A 305 12.26 0.59 -10.93
N VAL A 306 13.40 1.15 -10.57
CA VAL A 306 14.65 0.41 -10.45
C VAL A 306 15.19 0.42 -9.03
N SER A 307 15.89 -0.65 -8.65
CA SER A 307 16.64 -0.74 -7.41
C SER A 307 18.12 -0.49 -7.68
N ILE A 308 18.82 0.06 -6.69
CA ILE A 308 20.25 0.29 -6.76
C ILE A 308 20.91 -0.50 -5.65
N THR A 309 21.57 -1.61 -6.01
CA THR A 309 22.19 -2.51 -5.04
C THR A 309 23.70 -2.37 -4.99
N ASP A 310 24.32 -1.97 -6.10
CA ASP A 310 25.76 -1.82 -6.22
C ASP A 310 26.16 -0.65 -7.16
N VAL A 311 27.48 -0.44 -7.33
CA VAL A 311 28.05 0.61 -8.19
C VAL A 311 27.65 0.45 -9.65
N ARG A 312 27.46 -0.78 -10.13
CA ARG A 312 27.05 -1.05 -11.51
C ARG A 312 25.62 -0.57 -11.73
N ASP A 313 24.71 -0.83 -10.79
CA ASP A 313 23.35 -0.31 -10.83
C ASP A 313 23.33 1.22 -10.78
N ALA A 314 24.10 1.84 -9.88
CA ALA A 314 24.19 3.30 -9.81
C ALA A 314 24.65 3.92 -11.14
N THR A 315 25.67 3.33 -11.76
CA THR A 315 26.17 3.77 -13.08
C THR A 315 25.11 3.58 -14.16
N ALA A 316 24.40 2.45 -14.16
CA ALA A 316 23.35 2.17 -15.14
C ALA A 316 22.12 3.07 -14.98
N TYR A 317 21.77 3.43 -13.73
CA TYR A 317 20.75 4.43 -13.44
C TYR A 317 21.11 5.78 -14.04
N LEU A 318 22.35 6.26 -13.80
CA LEU A 318 22.85 7.54 -14.31
C LEU A 318 23.06 7.58 -15.83
N ALA A 319 23.15 6.42 -16.49
CA ALA A 319 23.26 6.34 -17.93
C ALA A 319 21.98 6.77 -18.67
N ARG A 320 20.86 6.94 -17.94
CA ARG A 320 19.57 7.40 -18.48
C ARG A 320 19.01 8.55 -17.65
N THR A 321 18.47 9.56 -18.32
CA THR A 321 17.68 10.60 -17.66
C THR A 321 16.33 10.03 -17.18
N PRO A 322 15.62 10.69 -16.24
CA PRO A 322 14.27 10.30 -15.86
C PRO A 322 13.31 10.16 -17.05
N ASP A 323 13.38 11.09 -18.02
CA ASP A 323 12.57 11.03 -19.24
C ASP A 323 12.91 9.82 -20.11
N GLN A 324 14.19 9.44 -20.20
CA GLN A 324 14.60 8.24 -20.93
C GLN A 324 14.09 6.97 -20.26
N TRP A 325 14.09 6.91 -18.92
CA TRP A 325 13.44 5.81 -18.19
C TRP A 325 11.93 5.78 -18.43
N ALA A 326 11.27 6.93 -18.38
CA ALA A 326 9.83 7.03 -18.65
C ALA A 326 9.47 6.59 -20.07
N GLN A 327 10.22 7.07 -21.09
CA GLN A 327 10.03 6.69 -22.49
C GLN A 327 10.27 5.20 -22.73
N ALA A 328 11.18 4.58 -21.96
CA ALA A 328 11.41 3.14 -22.01
C ALA A 328 10.34 2.31 -21.24
N GLY A 329 9.33 2.96 -20.64
CA GLY A 329 8.29 2.29 -19.86
C GLY A 329 8.73 1.86 -18.45
N TRP A 330 9.69 2.57 -17.86
CA TRP A 330 10.26 2.32 -16.52
C TRP A 330 9.99 3.47 -15.54
N ALA A 331 8.91 4.23 -15.74
CA ALA A 331 8.40 5.17 -14.75
C ALA A 331 7.18 4.59 -14.02
N TRP A 332 6.94 5.03 -12.78
CA TRP A 332 5.73 4.68 -12.00
C TRP A 332 5.51 3.16 -11.82
N PRO A 333 6.48 2.42 -11.26
CA PRO A 333 6.36 0.98 -11.10
C PRO A 333 5.15 0.58 -10.26
N ARG A 334 4.44 -0.44 -10.74
CA ARG A 334 3.56 -1.25 -9.89
C ARG A 334 4.27 -2.57 -9.60
N GLY A 335 4.66 -2.82 -8.34
CA GLY A 335 5.26 -4.09 -7.93
C GLY A 335 6.75 -4.02 -7.58
N ARG A 336 7.48 -5.10 -7.86
CA ARG A 336 8.89 -5.23 -7.44
C ARG A 336 9.82 -4.43 -8.36
N ARG A 337 10.88 -3.86 -7.79
CA ARG A 337 11.92 -3.13 -8.53
C ARG A 337 12.94 -4.10 -9.14
N TRP A 338 13.42 -3.80 -10.34
CA TRP A 338 14.55 -4.50 -10.96
C TRP A 338 15.86 -3.75 -10.67
N PRO A 339 17.00 -4.43 -10.49
CA PRO A 339 18.30 -3.76 -10.45
C PRO A 339 18.49 -2.86 -11.66
N ALA A 340 18.96 -1.63 -11.49
CA ALA A 340 19.03 -0.64 -12.57
C ALA A 340 19.87 -1.10 -13.77
N ALA A 341 20.94 -1.88 -13.54
CA ALA A 341 21.73 -2.46 -14.62
C ALA A 341 20.92 -3.48 -15.45
N GLN A 342 20.07 -4.25 -14.79
CA GLN A 342 19.18 -5.23 -15.41
C GLN A 342 18.04 -4.57 -16.17
N ALA A 343 17.38 -3.60 -15.53
CA ALA A 343 16.35 -2.77 -16.15
C ALA A 343 16.87 -2.05 -17.39
N GLY A 344 18.11 -1.58 -17.37
CA GLY A 344 18.73 -0.93 -18.53
C GLY A 344 18.85 -1.86 -19.74
N LEU A 345 19.26 -3.11 -19.52
CA LEU A 345 19.33 -4.11 -20.61
C LEU A 345 17.95 -4.44 -21.19
N LEU A 346 16.93 -4.53 -20.32
CA LEU A 346 15.56 -4.76 -20.75
C LEU A 346 15.00 -3.55 -21.52
N ALA A 347 15.25 -2.34 -21.05
CA ALA A 347 14.89 -1.09 -21.73
C ALA A 347 15.51 -1.02 -23.14
N ASP A 348 16.78 -1.37 -23.29
CA ASP A 348 17.47 -1.38 -24.60
C ASP A 348 16.87 -2.42 -25.57
N ALA A 349 16.25 -3.48 -25.04
CA ALA A 349 15.51 -4.46 -25.81
C ALA A 349 14.03 -4.08 -26.06
N GLY A 350 13.60 -2.88 -25.66
CA GLY A 350 12.22 -2.42 -25.79
C GLY A 350 11.25 -3.05 -24.78
N ILE A 351 11.75 -3.63 -23.69
CA ILE A 351 10.96 -4.24 -22.62
C ILE A 351 10.80 -3.23 -21.47
N GLY A 352 9.59 -2.70 -21.29
CA GLY A 352 9.21 -1.85 -20.16
C GLY A 352 9.01 -2.62 -18.85
N HIS A 353 8.82 -1.89 -17.74
CA HIS A 353 8.64 -2.46 -16.39
C HIS A 353 7.44 -3.41 -16.31
N GLU A 354 6.27 -2.99 -16.80
CA GLU A 354 5.05 -3.81 -16.77
C GLU A 354 5.26 -5.15 -17.51
N ARG A 355 5.84 -5.10 -18.71
CA ARG A 355 6.17 -6.28 -19.50
C ARG A 355 7.16 -7.19 -18.77
N ALA A 356 8.17 -6.60 -18.12
CA ALA A 356 9.14 -7.34 -17.34
C ALA A 356 8.50 -8.05 -16.12
N GLU A 357 7.56 -7.40 -15.42
CA GLU A 357 6.79 -8.04 -14.34
C GLU A 357 5.91 -9.18 -14.86
N GLN A 358 5.25 -9.01 -16.00
CA GLN A 358 4.44 -10.08 -16.60
C GLN A 358 5.33 -11.28 -17.00
N LEU A 359 6.50 -11.03 -17.60
CA LEU A 359 7.49 -12.07 -17.91
C LEU A 359 7.95 -12.80 -16.65
N ARG A 360 8.24 -12.06 -15.58
CA ARG A 360 8.59 -12.65 -14.28
C ARG A 360 7.47 -13.51 -13.71
N ALA A 361 6.22 -13.04 -13.78
CA ALA A 361 5.04 -13.79 -13.34
C ALA A 361 4.82 -15.06 -14.17
N ALA A 362 5.22 -15.05 -15.44
CA ALA A 362 5.24 -16.22 -16.32
C ALA A 362 6.45 -17.17 -16.06
N GLY A 363 7.33 -16.86 -15.11
CA GLY A 363 8.46 -17.69 -14.71
C GLY A 363 9.82 -17.26 -15.26
N HIS A 364 9.90 -16.17 -16.03
CA HIS A 364 11.16 -15.61 -16.54
C HIS A 364 11.78 -14.67 -15.50
N THR A 365 12.43 -15.22 -14.47
CA THR A 365 12.87 -14.48 -13.29
C THR A 365 14.23 -13.79 -13.44
N THR A 366 15.01 -14.10 -14.49
CA THR A 366 16.27 -13.42 -14.81
C THR A 366 16.17 -12.55 -16.06
N VAL A 367 17.10 -11.60 -16.23
CA VAL A 367 17.18 -10.74 -17.43
C VAL A 367 17.43 -11.57 -18.68
N GLU A 368 18.31 -12.56 -18.63
CA GLU A 368 18.61 -13.43 -19.77
C GLU A 368 17.37 -14.22 -20.20
N GLN A 369 16.58 -14.71 -19.22
CA GLN A 369 15.31 -15.39 -19.50
C GLN A 369 14.26 -14.44 -20.08
N ALA A 370 14.19 -13.19 -19.60
CA ALA A 370 13.26 -12.18 -20.10
C ALA A 370 13.66 -11.67 -21.50
N LEU A 371 14.95 -11.58 -21.81
CA LEU A 371 15.46 -11.22 -23.14
C LEU A 371 15.28 -12.36 -24.16
N ALA A 372 15.43 -13.61 -23.72
CA ALA A 372 15.23 -14.79 -24.56
C ALA A 372 13.76 -15.25 -24.65
N ALA A 373 12.87 -14.63 -23.87
CA ALA A 373 11.47 -14.98 -23.82
C ALA A 373 10.77 -14.68 -25.15
N ALA A 374 10.08 -15.68 -25.67
CA ALA A 374 9.28 -15.58 -26.88
C ALA A 374 7.87 -16.10 -26.60
N PRO A 375 6.82 -15.49 -27.21
CA PRO A 375 5.47 -16.02 -27.12
C PRO A 375 5.40 -17.49 -27.56
N PRO A 376 4.53 -18.31 -26.95
CA PRO A 376 4.33 -19.67 -27.39
C PRO A 376 3.81 -19.70 -28.84
N GLN A 377 4.18 -20.76 -29.57
CA GLN A 377 3.69 -20.93 -30.94
C GLN A 377 2.19 -21.22 -30.94
N VAL A 378 1.42 -20.31 -31.54
CA VAL A 378 -0.04 -20.45 -31.71
C VAL A 378 -0.33 -21.25 -32.99
N PRO A 379 -1.04 -22.39 -32.91
CA PRO A 379 -1.50 -23.14 -34.08
C PRO A 379 -2.25 -22.25 -35.08
N THR A 380 -2.11 -22.54 -36.37
CA THR A 380 -2.81 -21.80 -37.43
C THR A 380 -4.23 -22.31 -37.68
N THR A 381 -4.61 -23.40 -37.04
CA THR A 381 -5.97 -23.97 -37.12
C THR A 381 -6.94 -23.12 -36.31
N THR A 382 -8.14 -22.91 -36.83
CA THR A 382 -9.25 -22.31 -36.07
C THR A 382 -9.69 -23.26 -34.95
N GLY A 383 -10.19 -22.70 -33.85
CA GLY A 383 -10.58 -23.46 -32.68
C GLY A 383 -10.85 -22.55 -31.50
N ARG A 384 -11.23 -23.10 -30.35
CA ARG A 384 -11.37 -22.31 -29.12
C ARG A 384 -10.01 -22.02 -28.50
N PHE A 385 -9.61 -20.76 -28.45
CA PHE A 385 -8.46 -20.29 -27.67
C PHE A 385 -8.93 -19.67 -26.35
N VAL A 386 -8.39 -20.14 -25.23
CA VAL A 386 -8.65 -19.61 -23.88
C VAL A 386 -7.32 -19.13 -23.29
N LEU A 387 -7.23 -17.85 -22.98
CA LEU A 387 -6.00 -17.15 -22.57
C LEU A 387 -6.20 -16.63 -21.14
N ARG A 388 -5.51 -17.19 -20.15
CA ARG A 388 -5.74 -16.82 -18.73
C ARG A 388 -4.59 -15.93 -18.21
N GLY A 389 -4.81 -14.63 -18.15
CA GLY A 389 -3.84 -13.63 -17.65
C GLY A 389 -3.69 -13.66 -16.11
N CYS A 390 -2.63 -13.04 -15.58
CA CYS A 390 -2.24 -13.22 -14.17
C CYS A 390 -2.22 -11.97 -13.28
N THR A 391 -2.63 -10.76 -13.72
CA THR A 391 -2.37 -9.59 -12.85
C THR A 391 -3.46 -8.54 -12.69
N VAL A 392 -4.25 -8.10 -13.68
CA VAL A 392 -5.29 -7.07 -13.44
C VAL A 392 -6.43 -7.15 -14.46
N GLY A 393 -7.69 -7.24 -14.02
CA GLY A 393 -8.87 -7.25 -14.90
C GLY A 393 -9.37 -8.64 -15.31
N PRO A 394 -10.46 -8.73 -16.11
CA PRO A 394 -11.19 -9.97 -16.40
C PRO A 394 -10.23 -11.07 -16.87
N ARG A 395 -10.19 -12.14 -16.07
CA ARG A 395 -9.07 -13.10 -15.97
C ARG A 395 -8.89 -14.04 -17.15
N VAL A 396 -9.75 -13.96 -18.15
CA VAL A 396 -9.78 -14.90 -19.28
C VAL A 396 -10.16 -14.14 -20.54
N GLN A 397 -9.27 -14.19 -21.52
CA GLN A 397 -9.45 -13.71 -22.88
C GLN A 397 -9.74 -14.91 -23.78
N ILE A 398 -10.68 -14.75 -24.71
CA ILE A 398 -11.23 -15.85 -25.50
C ILE A 398 -11.37 -15.41 -26.96
N THR A 399 -10.96 -16.27 -27.89
CA THR A 399 -11.12 -16.04 -29.33
C THR A 399 -11.19 -17.35 -30.08
N ASP A 400 -11.75 -17.32 -31.29
CA ASP A 400 -11.68 -18.41 -32.25
C ASP A 400 -10.67 -18.18 -33.40
N ASP A 401 -10.05 -16.99 -33.43
CA ASP A 401 -9.09 -16.59 -34.44
C ASP A 401 -7.64 -16.79 -33.95
N PRO A 402 -6.84 -17.64 -34.61
CA PRO A 402 -5.43 -17.83 -34.26
C PRO A 402 -4.58 -16.56 -34.38
N HIS A 403 -4.95 -15.60 -35.23
CA HIS A 403 -4.25 -14.32 -35.33
C HIS A 403 -4.50 -13.44 -34.09
N GLU A 404 -5.73 -13.38 -33.62
CA GLU A 404 -6.07 -12.67 -32.38
C GLU A 404 -5.46 -13.35 -31.16
N ALA A 405 -5.47 -14.68 -31.09
CA ALA A 405 -4.82 -15.41 -30.00
C ALA A 405 -3.32 -15.11 -29.95
N ARG A 406 -2.65 -15.05 -31.11
CA ARG A 406 -1.25 -14.66 -31.22
C ARG A 406 -1.02 -13.22 -30.77
N ARG A 407 -1.85 -12.27 -31.23
CA ARG A 407 -1.76 -10.86 -30.82
C ARG A 407 -1.91 -10.69 -29.30
N CYS A 408 -2.86 -11.39 -28.69
CA CYS A 408 -3.06 -11.38 -27.24
C CYS A 408 -1.85 -11.96 -26.48
N LEU A 409 -1.30 -13.10 -26.91
CA LEU A 409 -0.10 -13.69 -26.31
C LEU A 409 1.14 -12.82 -26.52
N GLU A 410 1.27 -12.16 -27.66
CA GLU A 410 2.33 -11.18 -27.91
C GLU A 410 2.24 -10.01 -26.92
N HIS A 411 1.04 -9.57 -26.55
CA HIS A 411 0.81 -8.46 -25.63
C HIS A 411 0.92 -8.84 -24.14
N ASP A 412 0.47 -10.03 -23.73
CA ASP A 412 0.44 -10.49 -22.33
C ASP A 412 1.24 -11.79 -22.11
N PRO A 413 2.48 -11.72 -21.59
CA PRO A 413 3.26 -12.88 -21.15
C PRO A 413 2.62 -13.68 -20.05
N GLY A 414 1.80 -13.04 -19.22
CA GLY A 414 1.11 -13.68 -18.12
C GLY A 414 0.26 -14.86 -18.57
N ALA A 415 -0.25 -14.81 -19.81
CA ALA A 415 -1.04 -15.86 -20.43
C ALA A 415 -0.20 -17.01 -21.04
N TRP A 416 1.12 -16.86 -21.20
CA TRP A 416 1.96 -17.85 -21.92
C TRP A 416 1.96 -19.25 -21.28
N SER A 417 1.86 -19.31 -19.96
CA SER A 417 1.83 -20.57 -19.21
C SER A 417 0.42 -21.10 -18.98
N ARG A 418 -0.62 -20.34 -19.35
CA ARG A 418 -2.02 -20.62 -19.00
C ARG A 418 -2.97 -20.33 -20.17
N TRP A 419 -2.59 -20.80 -21.35
CA TRP A 419 -3.49 -20.82 -22.49
C TRP A 419 -3.80 -22.23 -22.95
N GLU A 420 -4.97 -22.39 -23.53
CA GLU A 420 -5.50 -23.65 -24.04
C GLU A 420 -6.03 -23.43 -25.45
N HIS A 421 -5.87 -24.43 -26.32
CA HIS A 421 -6.46 -24.44 -27.65
C HIS A 421 -7.18 -25.77 -27.88
N VAL A 422 -8.44 -25.67 -28.29
CA VAL A 422 -9.26 -26.82 -28.71
C VAL A 422 -9.55 -26.67 -30.21
N PRO A 423 -8.87 -27.45 -31.08
CA PRO A 423 -9.01 -27.32 -32.52
C PRO A 423 -10.40 -27.72 -33.00
N ASP A 424 -10.77 -27.24 -34.19
CA ASP A 424 -11.99 -27.65 -34.93
C ASP A 424 -13.32 -27.37 -34.19
N VAL A 425 -13.29 -26.46 -33.21
CA VAL A 425 -14.47 -25.96 -32.51
C VAL A 425 -14.78 -24.55 -33.00
N THR A 426 -16.02 -24.29 -33.38
CA THR A 426 -16.48 -22.98 -33.85
C THR A 426 -17.32 -22.32 -32.77
N VAL A 427 -17.23 -21.00 -32.66
CA VAL A 427 -18.13 -20.24 -31.78
C VAL A 427 -19.56 -20.29 -32.33
N LEU A 428 -20.53 -20.58 -31.47
CA LEU A 428 -21.96 -20.58 -31.80
C LEU A 428 -22.63 -19.29 -31.35
N HIS A 429 -22.24 -18.75 -30.19
CA HIS A 429 -22.80 -17.53 -29.64
C HIS A 429 -21.77 -16.80 -28.77
N VAL A 430 -21.82 -15.47 -28.79
CA VAL A 430 -20.99 -14.60 -27.96
C VAL A 430 -21.89 -13.55 -27.31
N LYS A 431 -21.86 -13.49 -25.99
CA LYS A 431 -22.43 -12.42 -25.18
C LYS A 431 -21.29 -11.64 -24.54
N SER A 432 -21.15 -10.37 -24.91
CA SER A 432 -20.13 -9.47 -24.34
C SER A 432 -20.79 -8.40 -23.47
N PHE A 433 -20.19 -8.14 -22.32
CA PHE A 433 -20.44 -7.03 -21.41
C PHE A 433 -19.24 -6.08 -21.46
N ALA A 434 -19.34 -4.90 -20.81
CA ALA A 434 -18.25 -3.91 -20.81
C ALA A 434 -16.90 -4.51 -20.39
N ASP A 435 -16.90 -5.34 -19.34
CA ASP A 435 -15.69 -5.92 -18.76
C ASP A 435 -15.71 -7.46 -18.69
N THR A 436 -16.75 -8.14 -19.16
CA THR A 436 -16.85 -9.62 -19.08
C THR A 436 -17.67 -10.19 -20.23
N GLY A 437 -17.91 -11.50 -20.26
CA GLY A 437 -18.76 -12.13 -21.28
C GLY A 437 -18.79 -13.65 -21.16
N TRP A 438 -19.59 -14.28 -22.01
CA TRP A 438 -19.56 -15.73 -22.19
C TRP A 438 -19.72 -16.12 -23.66
N GLN A 439 -19.26 -17.32 -23.98
CA GLN A 439 -19.27 -17.89 -25.33
C GLN A 439 -19.74 -19.33 -25.30
N LEU A 440 -20.63 -19.67 -26.22
CA LEU A 440 -21.06 -21.04 -26.49
C LEU A 440 -20.34 -21.57 -27.71
N TRP A 441 -19.90 -22.82 -27.65
CA TRP A 441 -19.06 -23.45 -28.66
C TRP A 441 -19.74 -24.68 -29.29
N SER A 442 -19.31 -25.08 -30.49
CA SER A 442 -19.91 -26.21 -31.23
C SER A 442 -19.75 -27.58 -30.56
N ASP A 443 -18.77 -27.71 -29.66
CA ASP A 443 -18.61 -28.89 -28.78
C ASP A 443 -19.56 -28.87 -27.58
N GLY A 444 -20.38 -27.82 -27.46
CA GLY A 444 -21.32 -27.56 -26.38
C GLY A 444 -20.65 -27.21 -25.05
N ALA A 445 -19.41 -26.71 -25.06
CA ALA A 445 -18.83 -26.07 -23.88
C ALA A 445 -19.22 -24.59 -23.80
N LEU A 446 -19.27 -24.10 -22.56
CA LEU A 446 -19.55 -22.72 -22.21
C LEU A 446 -18.28 -22.12 -21.58
N SER A 447 -17.79 -21.03 -22.15
CA SER A 447 -16.61 -20.32 -21.63
C SER A 447 -17.02 -18.95 -21.12
N ILE A 448 -16.37 -18.49 -20.05
CA ILE A 448 -16.63 -17.19 -19.43
C ILE A 448 -15.33 -16.39 -19.53
N GLY A 449 -15.40 -15.24 -20.16
CA GLY A 449 -14.26 -14.39 -20.44
C GLY A 449 -14.54 -13.31 -21.48
N TYR A 450 -13.59 -12.40 -21.60
CA TYR A 450 -13.62 -11.31 -22.56
C TYR A 450 -13.34 -11.85 -23.98
N TRP A 451 -14.15 -11.46 -24.96
CA TRP A 451 -13.96 -11.84 -26.35
C TRP A 451 -12.95 -10.92 -27.04
N CYS A 452 -11.86 -11.46 -27.60
CA CYS A 452 -10.75 -10.65 -28.11
C CYS A 452 -10.98 -10.00 -29.48
N ALA A 453 -11.97 -10.45 -30.26
CA ALA A 453 -12.06 -10.07 -31.67
C ALA A 453 -12.79 -8.72 -31.90
N PRO A 454 -12.42 -7.95 -32.94
CA PRO A 454 -13.20 -6.82 -33.41
C PRO A 454 -14.57 -7.29 -33.90
N SER A 455 -15.63 -6.61 -33.46
CA SER A 455 -17.04 -7.03 -33.42
C SER A 455 -17.77 -7.30 -34.75
N GLU A 456 -17.07 -7.52 -35.87
CA GLU A 456 -17.68 -7.41 -37.22
C GLU A 456 -17.67 -8.68 -38.08
N SER A 457 -16.96 -9.76 -37.69
CA SER A 457 -17.07 -11.04 -38.40
C SER A 457 -18.36 -11.77 -38.01
N GLY A 458 -19.40 -11.59 -38.82
CA GLY A 458 -20.63 -12.39 -38.92
C GLY A 458 -20.98 -13.24 -37.70
N ARG A 459 -21.72 -12.64 -36.74
CA ARG A 459 -22.24 -13.34 -35.55
C ARG A 459 -22.95 -14.65 -35.97
N PRO A 460 -22.57 -15.81 -35.43
CA PRO A 460 -23.25 -17.08 -35.71
C PRO A 460 -24.68 -17.07 -35.15
N LEU A 461 -25.52 -17.97 -35.69
CA LEU A 461 -26.96 -18.13 -35.41
C LEU A 461 -27.31 -17.83 -33.94
N SER A 462 -28.04 -16.73 -33.73
CA SER A 462 -28.48 -16.30 -32.41
C SER A 462 -29.31 -17.40 -31.74
N LEU A 463 -28.95 -17.72 -30.49
CA LEU A 463 -29.83 -18.43 -29.57
C LEU A 463 -31.20 -17.71 -29.52
N SER A 464 -32.24 -18.42 -29.11
CA SER A 464 -33.49 -17.73 -28.78
C SER A 464 -33.22 -16.75 -27.62
N PRO A 465 -33.96 -15.62 -27.53
CA PRO A 465 -33.84 -14.73 -26.38
C PRO A 465 -34.02 -15.44 -25.03
N ALA A 466 -34.92 -16.43 -24.98
CA ALA A 466 -35.14 -17.25 -23.80
C ALA A 466 -33.90 -18.07 -23.41
N ALA A 467 -33.23 -18.71 -24.37
CA ALA A 467 -32.01 -19.47 -24.12
C ALA A 467 -30.84 -18.56 -23.71
N GLU A 468 -30.71 -17.39 -24.33
CA GLU A 468 -29.68 -16.40 -23.97
C GLU A 468 -29.84 -15.90 -22.53
N GLU A 469 -31.06 -15.47 -22.13
CA GLU A 469 -31.35 -15.04 -20.75
C GLU A 469 -31.07 -16.12 -19.71
N LEU A 470 -31.42 -17.37 -20.01
CA LEU A 470 -31.18 -18.51 -19.12
C LEU A 470 -29.68 -18.82 -18.99
N LEU A 471 -28.89 -18.68 -20.04
CA LEU A 471 -27.44 -18.83 -19.95
C LEU A 471 -26.77 -17.66 -19.22
N ASP A 472 -27.24 -16.43 -19.41
CA ASP A 472 -26.82 -15.27 -18.60
C ASP A 472 -27.01 -15.56 -17.10
N LEU A 473 -28.16 -16.12 -16.76
CA LEU A 473 -28.48 -16.54 -15.40
C LEU A 473 -27.48 -17.63 -14.90
N VAL A 474 -27.27 -18.71 -15.65
CA VAL A 474 -26.33 -19.80 -15.29
C VAL A 474 -24.89 -19.28 -15.11
N VAL A 475 -24.42 -18.39 -15.99
CA VAL A 475 -23.05 -17.84 -15.97
C VAL A 475 -22.82 -16.93 -14.77
N THR A 476 -23.82 -16.14 -14.39
CA THR A 476 -23.74 -15.19 -13.27
C THR A 476 -23.97 -15.84 -11.91
N ALA A 477 -24.38 -17.10 -11.87
CA ALA A 477 -24.55 -17.87 -10.66
C ALA A 477 -23.22 -18.08 -9.91
N GLY A 478 -23.26 -17.84 -8.60
CA GLY A 478 -22.13 -18.02 -7.69
C GLY A 478 -21.84 -19.48 -7.34
N ASN A 479 -22.71 -20.42 -7.69
CA ASN A 479 -22.59 -21.82 -7.29
C ASN A 479 -22.13 -22.75 -8.42
N PRO A 480 -21.23 -23.72 -8.15
CA PRO A 480 -20.60 -24.53 -9.20
C PRO A 480 -21.54 -25.59 -9.79
N GLU A 481 -22.51 -26.11 -9.04
CA GLU A 481 -23.39 -27.20 -9.47
C GLU A 481 -24.27 -26.85 -10.68
N ILE A 482 -24.71 -25.60 -10.83
CA ILE A 482 -25.49 -25.16 -12.01
C ILE A 482 -24.64 -25.15 -13.29
N ARG A 483 -23.31 -25.19 -13.17
CA ARG A 483 -22.38 -25.22 -14.30
C ARG A 483 -22.17 -26.64 -14.85
N ASP A 484 -22.77 -27.66 -14.23
CA ASP A 484 -22.82 -29.00 -14.79
C ASP A 484 -23.56 -28.97 -16.13
N ARG A 485 -22.90 -29.50 -17.18
CA ARG A 485 -23.44 -29.56 -18.54
C ARG A 485 -24.80 -30.26 -18.61
N ALA A 486 -25.05 -31.27 -17.79
CA ALA A 486 -26.33 -31.97 -17.76
C ALA A 486 -27.49 -31.05 -17.35
N VAL A 487 -27.21 -29.98 -16.59
CA VAL A 487 -28.21 -29.06 -16.07
C VAL A 487 -28.51 -27.94 -17.06
N TRP A 488 -27.48 -27.26 -17.59
CA TRP A 488 -27.70 -26.08 -18.43
C TRP A 488 -27.84 -26.40 -19.93
N HIS A 489 -27.27 -27.50 -20.43
CA HIS A 489 -27.29 -27.80 -21.87
C HIS A 489 -28.70 -27.97 -22.47
N PRO A 490 -29.72 -28.53 -21.78
CA PRO A 490 -31.09 -28.54 -22.27
C PRO A 490 -31.64 -27.14 -22.58
N LEU A 491 -31.21 -26.12 -21.82
CA LEU A 491 -31.66 -24.72 -21.94
C LEU A 491 -31.29 -24.09 -23.28
N LEU A 492 -30.33 -24.64 -24.02
CA LEU A 492 -29.97 -24.21 -25.38
C LEU A 492 -31.15 -24.26 -26.36
N THR A 493 -32.14 -25.10 -26.07
CA THR A 493 -33.34 -25.29 -26.89
C THR A 493 -34.57 -24.58 -26.30
N ALA A 494 -34.40 -23.74 -25.27
CA ALA A 494 -35.49 -23.01 -24.67
C ALA A 494 -36.19 -22.13 -25.72
N THR A 495 -37.51 -22.21 -25.78
CA THR A 495 -38.35 -21.40 -26.66
C THR A 495 -39.10 -20.33 -25.89
N THR A 496 -39.41 -20.58 -24.60
CA THR A 496 -40.02 -19.62 -23.69
C THR A 496 -39.32 -19.65 -22.34
N HIS A 497 -39.26 -18.49 -21.70
CA HIS A 497 -38.73 -18.28 -20.35
C HIS A 497 -39.68 -17.32 -19.63
N ARG A 498 -40.18 -17.74 -18.46
CA ARG A 498 -41.06 -16.94 -17.61
C ARG A 498 -40.51 -16.91 -16.20
N VAL A 499 -40.40 -15.71 -15.64
CA VAL A 499 -39.89 -15.46 -14.29
C VAL A 499 -41.05 -15.19 -13.33
N VAL A 500 -41.04 -15.83 -12.16
CA VAL A 500 -42.05 -15.66 -11.11
C VAL A 500 -41.34 -15.49 -9.77
N ARG A 501 -41.48 -14.32 -9.12
CA ARG A 501 -41.02 -14.14 -7.74
C ARG A 501 -41.96 -14.89 -6.79
N VAL A 502 -41.42 -15.84 -6.03
CA VAL A 502 -42.18 -16.74 -5.15
C VAL A 502 -42.11 -16.28 -3.70
N ASP A 503 -40.95 -15.78 -3.27
CA ASP A 503 -40.71 -15.33 -1.90
C ASP A 503 -39.74 -14.15 -1.89
N GLY A 504 -39.71 -13.38 -0.80
CA GLY A 504 -38.75 -12.29 -0.66
C GLY A 504 -38.86 -11.53 0.65
N ARG A 505 -37.72 -10.95 1.05
CA ARG A 505 -37.56 -10.14 2.23
C ARG A 505 -36.68 -8.95 1.93
N GLU A 506 -37.18 -7.77 2.25
CA GLU A 506 -36.44 -6.52 2.27
C GLU A 506 -35.92 -6.30 3.69
N GLU A 507 -34.63 -6.01 3.83
CA GLU A 507 -33.99 -5.71 5.10
C GLU A 507 -33.84 -4.20 5.31
N SER A 508 -33.70 -3.80 6.57
CA SER A 508 -33.66 -2.37 6.94
C SER A 508 -32.40 -1.64 6.46
N ASP A 509 -31.37 -2.38 6.06
CA ASP A 509 -30.12 -1.84 5.51
C ASP A 509 -30.18 -1.60 3.99
N GLY A 510 -31.34 -1.85 3.36
CA GLY A 510 -31.53 -1.70 1.92
C GLY A 510 -31.17 -2.95 1.12
N SER A 511 -30.78 -4.05 1.76
CA SER A 511 -30.61 -5.34 1.08
C SER A 511 -31.97 -6.02 0.80
N ASP A 512 -32.06 -6.72 -0.34
CA ASP A 512 -33.25 -7.50 -0.72
C ASP A 512 -32.80 -8.92 -1.08
N THR A 513 -33.36 -9.92 -0.40
CA THR A 513 -33.16 -11.33 -0.74
C THR A 513 -34.48 -11.97 -1.16
N GLY A 514 -34.51 -12.64 -2.31
CA GLY A 514 -35.72 -13.26 -2.87
C GLY A 514 -35.51 -14.64 -3.47
N LEU A 515 -36.60 -15.42 -3.49
CA LEU A 515 -36.70 -16.67 -4.22
C LEU A 515 -37.48 -16.43 -5.52
N VAL A 516 -36.84 -16.76 -6.63
CA VAL A 516 -37.36 -16.58 -7.98
C VAL A 516 -37.45 -17.94 -8.66
N ARG A 517 -38.58 -18.21 -9.31
CA ARG A 517 -38.84 -19.42 -10.11
C ARG A 517 -38.80 -19.06 -11.59
N HIS A 518 -38.07 -19.84 -12.37
CA HIS A 518 -37.96 -19.72 -13.82
C HIS A 518 -38.65 -20.91 -14.47
N ASP A 519 -39.79 -20.67 -15.12
CA ASP A 519 -40.50 -21.65 -15.91
C ASP A 519 -40.00 -21.59 -17.37
N VAL A 520 -39.51 -22.72 -17.87
CA VAL A 520 -38.86 -22.85 -19.17
C VAL A 520 -39.59 -23.90 -20.00
N THR A 521 -39.86 -23.60 -21.29
CA THR A 521 -40.34 -24.59 -22.26
C THR A 521 -39.29 -24.83 -23.32
N LEU A 522 -38.89 -26.08 -23.53
CA LEU A 522 -37.91 -26.49 -24.54
C LEU A 522 -38.57 -26.70 -25.91
N ALA A 523 -37.76 -26.82 -26.96
CA ALA A 523 -38.23 -26.97 -28.34
C ALA A 523 -39.05 -28.26 -28.59
N ASP A 524 -38.84 -29.30 -27.79
CA ASP A 524 -39.61 -30.55 -27.80
C ASP A 524 -40.91 -30.49 -26.98
N GLY A 525 -41.19 -29.35 -26.34
CA GLY A 525 -42.34 -29.14 -25.46
C GLY A 525 -42.11 -29.57 -24.01
N THR A 526 -40.91 -30.04 -23.65
CA THR A 526 -40.55 -30.36 -22.27
C THR A 526 -40.58 -29.10 -21.40
N ALA A 527 -41.23 -29.21 -20.24
CA ALA A 527 -41.21 -28.18 -19.21
C ALA A 527 -40.00 -28.39 -18.29
N TYR A 528 -39.28 -27.32 -18.00
CA TYR A 528 -38.11 -27.30 -17.14
C TYR A 528 -38.24 -26.14 -16.13
N VAL A 529 -37.80 -26.33 -14.89
CA VAL A 529 -37.92 -25.32 -13.83
C VAL A 529 -36.57 -25.11 -13.17
N LEU A 530 -36.17 -23.84 -13.03
CA LEU A 530 -35.03 -23.42 -12.22
C LEU A 530 -35.50 -22.52 -11.08
N TRP A 531 -34.72 -22.50 -10.01
CA TRP A 531 -34.95 -21.70 -8.82
C TRP A 531 -33.71 -20.86 -8.54
N GLU A 532 -33.87 -19.54 -8.50
CA GLU A 532 -32.83 -18.56 -8.18
C GLU A 532 -33.07 -17.99 -6.77
N VAL A 533 -32.02 -17.94 -5.96
CA VAL A 533 -31.94 -17.09 -4.78
C VAL A 533 -31.11 -15.87 -5.15
N LEU A 534 -31.78 -14.71 -5.22
CA LEU A 534 -31.17 -13.43 -5.57
C LEU A 534 -31.02 -12.59 -4.31
N THR A 535 -29.80 -12.18 -4.01
CA THR A 535 -29.50 -11.21 -2.95
C THR A 535 -28.90 -9.96 -3.57
N ARG A 536 -29.55 -8.81 -3.35
CA ARG A 536 -29.06 -7.48 -3.69
C ARG A 536 -28.67 -6.76 -2.41
N TRP A 537 -27.58 -6.02 -2.44
CA TRP A 537 -27.10 -5.24 -1.31
C TRP A 537 -26.66 -3.85 -1.77
N GLN A 538 -26.80 -2.89 -0.88
CA GLN A 538 -26.32 -1.52 -1.05
C GLN A 538 -25.45 -1.17 0.15
N HIS A 539 -24.22 -0.76 -0.08
CA HIS A 539 -23.33 -0.29 0.98
C HIS A 539 -23.33 1.23 0.98
N HIS A 540 -23.96 1.84 1.98
CA HIS A 540 -24.06 3.31 2.14
C HIS A 540 -22.75 3.98 2.62
N GLY A 541 -21.59 3.49 2.16
CA GLY A 541 -20.29 4.12 2.39
C GLY A 541 -20.03 5.33 1.48
N GLN A 542 -18.83 5.92 1.56
CA GLN A 542 -18.43 7.06 0.71
C GLN A 542 -18.46 6.74 -0.79
N ASP A 543 -18.34 5.46 -1.16
CA ASP A 543 -18.21 5.03 -2.56
C ASP A 543 -19.54 4.54 -3.18
N TYR A 544 -20.63 4.39 -2.38
CA TYR A 544 -21.94 3.90 -2.84
C TYR A 544 -21.85 2.62 -3.69
N ASP A 545 -21.33 1.54 -3.10
CA ASP A 545 -21.25 0.26 -3.78
C ASP A 545 -22.60 -0.46 -3.75
N GLU A 546 -23.09 -0.84 -4.94
CA GLU A 546 -24.21 -1.76 -5.09
C GLU A 546 -23.73 -3.08 -5.69
N GLY A 547 -24.34 -4.18 -5.26
CA GLY A 547 -23.99 -5.49 -5.79
C GLY A 547 -25.14 -6.48 -5.75
N GLU A 548 -25.02 -7.50 -6.58
CA GLU A 548 -25.93 -8.64 -6.62
C GLU A 548 -25.15 -9.95 -6.51
N SER A 549 -25.78 -10.94 -5.88
CA SER A 549 -25.32 -12.32 -5.87
C SER A 549 -26.48 -13.25 -6.19
N ARG A 550 -26.19 -14.27 -7.01
CA ARG A 550 -27.18 -15.23 -7.51
C ARG A 550 -26.77 -16.64 -7.14
N TRP A 551 -27.71 -17.47 -6.71
CA TRP A 551 -27.53 -18.90 -6.49
C TRP A 551 -28.67 -19.64 -7.17
N ILE A 552 -28.39 -20.68 -7.96
CA ILE A 552 -29.42 -21.35 -8.78
C ILE A 552 -29.46 -22.85 -8.52
N SER A 553 -30.66 -23.43 -8.51
CA SER A 553 -30.88 -24.88 -8.44
C SER A 553 -32.04 -25.35 -9.32
N ALA A 554 -31.98 -26.60 -9.76
CA ALA A 554 -33.13 -27.27 -10.37
C ALA A 554 -34.10 -27.87 -9.32
N ASP A 555 -33.73 -27.83 -8.04
CA ASP A 555 -34.51 -28.31 -6.90
C ASP A 555 -34.96 -27.14 -6.00
N GLU A 556 -36.28 -27.00 -5.83
CA GLU A 556 -36.93 -26.01 -4.98
C GLU A 556 -36.50 -26.13 -3.52
N ALA A 557 -36.40 -27.37 -3.00
CA ALA A 557 -36.09 -27.60 -1.60
C ALA A 557 -34.68 -27.09 -1.27
N ALA A 558 -33.72 -27.32 -2.16
CA ALA A 558 -32.36 -26.81 -2.04
C ALA A 558 -32.32 -25.26 -2.11
N ALA A 559 -33.10 -24.64 -3.00
CA ALA A 559 -33.18 -23.18 -3.09
C ALA A 559 -33.79 -22.54 -1.83
N ARG A 560 -34.88 -23.12 -1.31
CA ARG A 560 -35.48 -22.68 -0.04
C ARG A 560 -34.52 -22.85 1.14
N HIS A 561 -33.77 -23.94 1.16
CA HIS A 561 -32.75 -24.16 2.17
C HIS A 561 -31.65 -23.08 2.09
N HIS A 562 -31.17 -22.75 0.89
CA HIS A 562 -30.16 -21.70 0.71
C HIS A 562 -30.67 -20.32 1.13
N LEU A 563 -31.90 -19.97 0.74
CA LEU A 563 -32.57 -18.73 1.14
C LEU A 563 -32.59 -18.58 2.67
N ALA A 564 -32.98 -19.64 3.39
CA ALA A 564 -33.07 -19.63 4.85
C ALA A 564 -31.74 -19.45 5.58
N HIS A 565 -30.59 -19.74 4.93
CA HIS A 565 -29.26 -19.53 5.50
C HIS A 565 -28.65 -18.16 5.17
N ARG A 566 -29.25 -17.42 4.24
CA ARG A 566 -28.87 -16.05 3.90
C ARG A 566 -29.64 -15.00 4.70
N SER A 567 -30.77 -15.40 5.29
CA SER A 567 -31.56 -14.65 6.28
C SER A 567 -31.03 -14.86 7.69
#